data_AF-A0A7C6Y0M9-F1
#
_entry.id   AF-A0A7C6Y0M9-F1
#
_cell.length_a   1.000
_cell.length_b   1.000
_cell.length_c   1.000
_cell.angle_alpha   90.00
_cell.angle_beta   90.00
_cell.angle_gamma   90.00
#
_symmetry.space_group_name_H-M   'P 1'
#
loop_
_entity.id
_entity.type
_entity.pdbx_description
1 polymer ?
#
loop_
_entity_poly.entity_id
_entity_poly.type
_entity_poly.pdbx_seq_one_letter_code
_entity_poly.pdbx_strand_id
1 'polypeptide(L)'
;MLNKVRAAEKDAVKIRPFWQKKFAKYSHDDQAVPAELPFKASHVVGPLLSEGPMMVDSLPLADVRDICTTNDGAVWFGGPNGLIRYAPSEYRLDQVQYFSAGRYLRDNNVLALLPDGENGVWVRTSEGVSHIWYEKMSMDEKSDHYSKIVKERHRRHNFIADCIFEVPEDPTSKSHTYSADNDGLWTAMYAASACYEYAVTGSKDALERAVHATEGVLSLVDIVPIKGYLARSYVTRDERLPSDGFWLPTEDGKMLWKSDTSSDELVGHFLIYLLAHEFLPDENLRARIRTAAANIMDYIISNGYYLHDVTGKPTLW
;
A
#
# COMPACT_ATOMS: atom_id res chain seq x y z
N MET A 1 3.52 31.85 4.57
CA MET A 1 2.48 32.29 5.54
C MET A 1 1.74 31.08 6.15
N LEU A 2 2.45 29.98 6.43
CA LEU A 2 1.88 28.70 6.92
C LEU A 2 2.44 28.28 8.31
N ASN A 3 3.23 29.14 8.96
CA ASN A 3 3.74 29.00 10.35
C ASN A 3 2.68 28.89 11.46
N LYS A 4 1.40 28.66 11.11
CA LYS A 4 0.27 28.55 12.05
C LYS A 4 -0.39 27.18 12.08
N VAL A 5 0.11 26.17 11.37
CA VAL A 5 -0.33 24.78 11.61
C VAL A 5 0.42 24.22 12.82
N ARG A 6 0.26 24.85 13.98
CA ARG A 6 0.46 24.18 15.26
C ARG A 6 -0.94 24.00 15.80
N ALA A 7 -1.44 22.79 15.67
CA ALA A 7 -2.85 22.48 15.70
C ALA A 7 -3.45 22.63 17.10
N ALA A 8 -3.76 23.88 17.51
CA ALA A 8 -4.65 24.17 18.62
C ALA A 8 -6.05 23.53 18.40
N GLU A 9 -6.34 23.08 17.18
CA GLU A 9 -7.58 22.40 16.79
C GLU A 9 -7.44 20.88 16.59
N LYS A 10 -6.23 20.28 16.71
CA LYS A 10 -6.07 18.82 16.55
C LYS A 10 -6.98 18.06 17.52
N ASP A 11 -7.00 18.51 18.77
CA ASP A 11 -7.80 17.88 19.82
C ASP A 11 -9.31 18.07 19.63
N ALA A 12 -9.73 18.98 18.73
CA ALA A 12 -11.12 19.14 18.32
C ALA A 12 -11.56 18.09 17.29
N VAL A 13 -10.63 17.49 16.54
CA VAL A 13 -10.91 16.45 15.54
C VAL A 13 -10.90 15.07 16.19
N LYS A 14 -12.10 14.58 16.55
CA LYS A 14 -12.27 13.21 17.06
C LYS A 14 -12.47 12.23 15.91
N ILE A 15 -11.40 11.56 15.50
CA ILE A 15 -11.50 10.45 14.55
C ILE A 15 -12.02 9.22 15.28
N ARG A 16 -13.12 8.64 14.78
CA ARG A 16 -13.67 7.40 15.34
C ARG A 16 -12.84 6.20 14.87
N PRO A 17 -12.68 5.16 15.71
CA PRO A 17 -12.16 3.88 15.23
C PRO A 17 -12.97 3.38 14.05
N PHE A 18 -12.29 2.79 13.08
CA PHE A 18 -12.89 2.25 11.87
C PHE A 18 -12.69 0.74 11.84
N TRP A 19 -13.56 0.03 11.13
CA TRP A 19 -13.46 -1.42 10.99
C TRP A 19 -12.28 -1.79 10.10
N GLN A 20 -11.35 -2.57 10.63
CA GLN A 20 -10.20 -3.10 9.91
C GLN A 20 -10.40 -4.60 9.69
N LYS A 21 -10.36 -4.98 8.42
CA LYS A 21 -10.42 -6.36 7.96
C LYS A 21 -9.17 -7.12 8.39
N LYS A 22 -9.37 -8.32 8.91
CA LYS A 22 -8.35 -9.30 9.27
C LYS A 22 -8.69 -10.66 8.69
N PHE A 23 -7.68 -11.51 8.56
CA PHE A 23 -7.88 -12.88 8.13
C PHE A 23 -6.77 -13.81 8.62
N ALA A 24 -7.09 -15.09 8.68
CA ALA A 24 -6.17 -16.18 8.93
C ALA A 24 -6.54 -17.40 8.07
N LYS A 25 -5.54 -18.23 7.77
CA LYS A 25 -5.64 -19.37 6.84
C LYS A 25 -5.18 -20.63 7.56
N TYR A 26 -5.97 -21.70 7.50
CA TYR A 26 -5.78 -22.95 8.25
C TYR A 26 -5.90 -24.17 7.33
N SER A 27 -5.28 -25.29 7.73
CA SER A 27 -5.62 -26.60 7.16
C SER A 27 -6.99 -27.07 7.69
N HIS A 28 -7.58 -28.09 7.07
CA HIS A 28 -8.88 -28.62 7.50
C HIS A 28 -8.87 -29.20 8.92
N ASP A 29 -7.73 -29.74 9.34
CA ASP A 29 -7.57 -30.48 10.60
C ASP A 29 -6.92 -29.61 11.71
N ASP A 30 -6.77 -28.31 11.48
CA ASP A 30 -6.18 -27.40 12.45
C ASP A 30 -7.07 -27.28 13.70
N GLN A 31 -6.46 -27.31 14.89
CA GLN A 31 -7.17 -27.27 16.16
C GLN A 31 -7.92 -25.96 16.39
N ALA A 32 -7.53 -24.87 15.71
CA ALA A 32 -8.23 -23.60 15.76
C ALA A 32 -9.55 -23.60 14.97
N VAL A 33 -9.77 -24.56 14.07
CA VAL A 33 -11.00 -24.65 13.27
C VAL A 33 -12.15 -25.13 14.15
N PRO A 34 -13.30 -24.41 14.19
CA PRO A 34 -14.46 -24.83 14.97
C PRO A 34 -14.99 -26.20 14.54
N ALA A 35 -15.28 -27.07 15.50
CA ALA A 35 -15.78 -28.42 15.23
C ALA A 35 -17.18 -28.41 14.58
N GLU A 36 -17.94 -27.34 14.83
CA GLU A 36 -19.25 -27.05 14.27
C GLU A 36 -19.22 -26.52 12.83
N LEU A 37 -18.04 -26.16 12.28
CA LEU A 37 -17.92 -25.69 10.89
C LEU A 37 -18.30 -26.81 9.92
N PRO A 38 -19.43 -26.68 9.18
CA PRO A 38 -19.94 -27.76 8.36
C PRO A 38 -18.95 -28.17 7.26
N PHE A 39 -18.98 -29.44 6.85
CA PHE A 39 -18.19 -29.92 5.70
C PHE A 39 -18.73 -29.41 4.35
N LYS A 40 -20.03 -29.12 4.30
CA LYS A 40 -20.75 -28.54 3.18
C LYS A 40 -21.94 -27.75 3.71
N ALA A 41 -22.43 -26.80 2.92
CA ALA A 41 -23.61 -26.01 3.22
C ALA A 41 -24.78 -26.92 3.62
N SER A 42 -25.42 -26.57 4.73
CA SER A 42 -26.61 -27.27 5.25
C SER A 42 -27.89 -26.87 4.50
N HIS A 43 -27.85 -25.74 3.80
CA HIS A 43 -28.95 -25.22 3.02
C HIS A 43 -28.57 -25.19 1.53
N VAL A 44 -29.38 -25.86 0.69
CA VAL A 44 -29.41 -25.49 -0.73
C VAL A 44 -30.09 -24.13 -0.77
N VAL A 45 -29.32 -23.11 -1.10
CA VAL A 45 -29.84 -21.81 -1.50
C VAL A 45 -30.67 -22.08 -2.77
N GLY A 46 -31.97 -22.32 -2.61
CA GLY A 46 -32.91 -22.24 -3.73
C GLY A 46 -32.87 -20.83 -4.34
N PRO A 47 -33.46 -20.56 -5.52
CA PRO A 47 -33.43 -19.22 -6.13
C PRO A 47 -33.92 -18.19 -5.10
N LEU A 48 -32.98 -17.45 -4.53
CA LEU A 48 -33.18 -16.74 -3.27
C LEU A 48 -33.66 -15.33 -3.59
N LEU A 49 -34.94 -15.10 -3.30
CA LEU A 49 -35.64 -13.83 -3.10
C LEU A 49 -35.18 -12.65 -3.98
N SER A 50 -35.98 -12.36 -5.00
CA SER A 50 -35.95 -11.15 -5.83
C SER A 50 -36.22 -9.84 -5.05
N GLU A 51 -36.29 -9.89 -3.73
CA GLU A 51 -36.60 -8.74 -2.89
C GLU A 51 -35.61 -8.63 -1.73
N GLY A 52 -34.46 -8.06 -2.09
CA GLY A 52 -33.42 -7.55 -1.21
C GLY A 52 -32.61 -6.51 -2.00
N PRO A 53 -31.88 -5.58 -1.36
CA PRO A 53 -31.18 -4.50 -2.05
C PRO A 53 -30.06 -4.98 -3.00
N MET A 54 -29.71 -6.27 -2.99
CA MET A 54 -28.77 -6.89 -3.90
C MET A 54 -29.42 -8.12 -4.55
N MET A 55 -29.55 -8.08 -5.87
CA MET A 55 -30.00 -9.23 -6.66
C MET A 55 -28.88 -10.26 -6.68
N VAL A 56 -29.10 -11.45 -6.09
CA VAL A 56 -28.10 -12.52 -6.02
C VAL A 56 -27.58 -12.92 -7.41
N ASP A 57 -28.44 -12.87 -8.42
CA ASP A 57 -28.10 -13.14 -9.83
C ASP A 57 -27.11 -12.13 -10.45
N SER A 58 -26.90 -10.98 -9.80
CA SER A 58 -25.92 -9.97 -10.22
C SER A 58 -24.55 -10.13 -9.54
N LEU A 59 -24.40 -11.10 -8.64
CA LEU A 59 -23.14 -11.34 -7.95
C LEU A 59 -22.14 -12.10 -8.83
N PRO A 60 -20.86 -11.72 -8.86
CA PRO A 60 -19.81 -12.41 -9.61
C PRO A 60 -19.39 -13.76 -8.99
N LEU A 61 -20.31 -14.51 -8.35
CA LEU A 61 -20.04 -15.82 -7.76
C LEU A 61 -20.40 -17.00 -8.69
N ALA A 62 -21.11 -16.75 -9.78
CA ALA A 62 -21.76 -17.72 -10.68
C ALA A 62 -22.90 -18.53 -10.03
N ASP A 63 -22.74 -18.99 -8.78
CA ASP A 63 -23.77 -19.66 -7.98
C ASP A 63 -23.50 -19.42 -6.48
N VAL A 64 -24.55 -19.27 -5.67
CA VAL A 64 -24.41 -19.11 -4.21
C VAL A 64 -24.75 -20.43 -3.54
N ARG A 65 -23.78 -21.00 -2.82
CA ARG A 65 -23.93 -22.29 -2.13
C ARG A 65 -24.29 -22.16 -0.67
N ASP A 66 -23.80 -21.09 -0.02
CA ASP A 66 -24.06 -20.88 1.40
C ASP A 66 -24.19 -19.39 1.71
N ILE A 67 -25.01 -19.09 2.71
CA ILE A 67 -25.29 -17.73 3.17
C ILE A 67 -25.32 -17.72 4.69
N CYS A 68 -24.65 -16.75 5.30
CA CYS A 68 -24.78 -16.49 6.73
C CYS A 68 -24.80 -14.99 7.04
N THR A 69 -25.25 -14.63 8.23
CA THR A 69 -25.24 -13.24 8.72
C THR A 69 -24.40 -13.16 9.98
N THR A 70 -23.54 -12.15 10.08
CA THR A 70 -22.71 -11.86 11.27
C THR A 70 -23.39 -10.83 12.17
N ASN A 71 -22.92 -10.67 13.42
CA ASN A 71 -23.61 -9.84 14.42
C ASN A 71 -23.63 -8.35 14.09
N ASP A 72 -22.71 -7.89 13.24
CA ASP A 72 -22.70 -6.54 12.66
C ASP A 72 -23.80 -6.33 11.61
N GLY A 73 -24.60 -7.35 11.29
CA GLY A 73 -25.64 -7.33 10.28
C GLY A 73 -25.13 -7.50 8.85
N ALA A 74 -23.84 -7.82 8.67
CA ALA A 74 -23.31 -8.13 7.35
C ALA A 74 -23.76 -9.53 6.90
N VAL A 75 -24.14 -9.63 5.62
CA VAL A 75 -24.54 -10.88 4.98
C VAL A 75 -23.39 -11.39 4.12
N TRP A 76 -23.05 -12.66 4.28
CA TRP A 76 -21.96 -13.31 3.56
C TRP A 76 -22.50 -14.36 2.62
N PHE A 77 -21.96 -14.41 1.41
CA PHE A 77 -22.36 -15.31 0.33
C PHE A 77 -21.14 -16.09 -0.15
N GLY A 78 -21.15 -17.41 0.01
CA GLY A 78 -20.09 -18.30 -0.45
C GLY A 78 -20.49 -19.03 -1.73
N GLY A 79 -19.58 -19.12 -2.70
CA GLY A 79 -19.82 -19.83 -3.95
C GLY A 79 -18.56 -20.50 -4.53
N PRO A 80 -18.65 -21.06 -5.74
CA PRO A 80 -17.52 -21.66 -6.44
C PRO A 80 -16.38 -20.67 -6.73
N ASN A 81 -16.72 -19.38 -6.84
CA ASN A 81 -15.80 -18.30 -7.18
C ASN A 81 -15.55 -17.36 -6.00
N GLY A 82 -15.39 -17.90 -4.80
CA GLY A 82 -15.00 -17.13 -3.61
C GLY A 82 -16.17 -16.73 -2.73
N LEU A 83 -15.98 -15.59 -2.05
CA LEU A 83 -16.85 -15.12 -0.99
C LEU A 83 -17.19 -13.64 -1.21
N ILE A 84 -18.43 -13.27 -0.96
CA ILE A 84 -18.89 -11.88 -0.96
C ILE A 84 -19.43 -11.53 0.42
N ARG A 85 -19.09 -10.33 0.89
CA ARG A 85 -19.74 -9.70 2.05
C ARG A 85 -20.56 -8.51 1.59
N TYR A 86 -21.77 -8.42 2.08
CA TYR A 86 -22.66 -7.27 1.95
C TYR A 86 -22.93 -6.64 3.31
N ALA A 87 -22.57 -5.36 3.48
CA ALA A 87 -22.78 -4.60 4.72
C ALA A 87 -23.40 -3.22 4.40
N PRO A 88 -24.74 -3.07 4.43
CA PRO A 88 -25.42 -1.85 3.98
C PRO A 88 -25.09 -0.61 4.81
N SER A 89 -24.67 -0.79 6.07
CA SER A 89 -24.28 0.29 6.97
C SER A 89 -22.89 0.87 6.70
N GLU A 90 -22.09 0.23 5.83
CA GLU A 90 -20.76 0.71 5.49
C GLU A 90 -20.79 1.81 4.43
N TYR A 91 -19.64 2.48 4.26
CA TYR A 91 -19.45 3.46 3.19
C TYR A 91 -19.75 2.81 1.84
N ARG A 92 -20.35 3.55 0.90
CA ARG A 92 -20.89 3.01 -0.36
C ARG A 92 -19.93 2.08 -1.11
N LEU A 93 -18.63 2.38 -1.11
CA LEU A 93 -17.62 1.56 -1.80
C LEU A 93 -17.22 0.28 -1.03
N ASP A 94 -17.50 0.22 0.27
CA ASP A 94 -17.20 -0.90 1.15
C ASP A 94 -18.43 -1.78 1.44
N GLN A 95 -19.63 -1.36 1.00
CA GLN A 95 -20.86 -2.14 1.17
C GLN A 95 -20.78 -3.52 0.54
N VAL A 96 -20.05 -3.67 -0.56
CA VAL A 96 -19.86 -4.96 -1.25
C VAL A 96 -18.38 -5.25 -1.34
N GLN A 97 -17.96 -6.38 -0.78
CA GLN A 97 -16.56 -6.80 -0.76
C GLN A 97 -16.41 -8.23 -1.25
N TYR A 98 -15.41 -8.46 -2.08
CA TYR A 98 -15.09 -9.76 -2.65
C TYR A 98 -13.79 -10.32 -2.07
N PHE A 99 -13.75 -11.64 -1.85
CA PHE A 99 -12.63 -12.34 -1.25
C PHE A 99 -12.34 -13.61 -2.07
N SER A 100 -11.07 -13.77 -2.44
CA SER A 100 -10.58 -14.88 -3.27
C SER A 100 -9.39 -15.60 -2.65
N ALA A 101 -9.04 -16.73 -3.25
CA ALA A 101 -7.84 -17.51 -3.00
C ALA A 101 -6.56 -16.67 -3.12
N GLY A 102 -5.51 -17.16 -2.49
CA GLY A 102 -4.20 -16.51 -2.38
C GLY A 102 -4.18 -15.47 -1.26
N ARG A 103 -5.01 -14.42 -1.39
CA ARG A 103 -5.04 -13.32 -0.41
C ARG A 103 -5.84 -13.62 0.84
N TYR A 104 -7.12 -13.99 0.69
CA TYR A 104 -8.04 -14.09 1.83
C TYR A 104 -8.50 -15.53 2.10
N LEU A 105 -8.70 -16.31 1.04
CA LEU A 105 -9.18 -17.68 1.12
C LEU A 105 -8.04 -18.67 0.87
N ARG A 106 -8.19 -19.89 1.40
CA ARG A 106 -7.34 -21.04 1.02
C ARG A 106 -7.59 -21.47 -0.42
N ASP A 107 -8.84 -21.39 -0.88
CA ASP A 107 -9.27 -21.74 -2.23
C ASP A 107 -10.57 -20.97 -2.56
N ASN A 108 -10.87 -20.79 -3.85
CA ASN A 108 -12.07 -20.05 -4.28
C ASN A 108 -13.34 -20.88 -4.09
N ASN A 109 -13.26 -22.21 -4.08
CA ASN A 109 -14.43 -23.07 -4.03
C ASN A 109 -14.98 -23.14 -2.59
N VAL A 110 -15.81 -22.18 -2.20
CA VAL A 110 -16.45 -22.15 -0.87
C VAL A 110 -17.50 -23.25 -0.77
N LEU A 111 -17.41 -24.02 0.31
CA LEU A 111 -18.25 -25.19 0.59
C LEU A 111 -19.23 -24.94 1.73
N ALA A 112 -18.82 -24.19 2.75
CA ALA A 112 -19.65 -23.87 3.91
C ALA A 112 -19.17 -22.59 4.61
N LEU A 113 -20.10 -21.90 5.26
CA LEU A 113 -19.86 -20.74 6.10
C LEU A 113 -20.33 -21.00 7.54
N LEU A 114 -19.65 -20.41 8.51
CA LEU A 114 -20.06 -20.38 9.91
C LEU A 114 -19.71 -19.01 10.50
N PRO A 115 -20.70 -18.21 10.96
CA PRO A 115 -20.42 -17.00 11.73
C PRO A 115 -19.60 -17.32 12.98
N ASP A 116 -18.62 -16.48 13.31
CA ASP A 116 -17.75 -16.69 14.48
C ASP A 116 -18.35 -16.30 15.83
N GLY A 117 -19.62 -15.88 15.82
CA GLY A 117 -20.31 -15.35 17.01
C GLY A 117 -20.01 -13.88 17.30
N GLU A 118 -19.21 -13.21 16.47
CA GLU A 118 -18.92 -11.77 16.50
C GLU A 118 -19.08 -11.15 15.09
N ASN A 119 -18.06 -10.46 14.59
CA ASN A 119 -18.05 -9.73 13.32
C ASN A 119 -17.21 -10.44 12.26
N GLY A 120 -17.16 -11.77 12.28
CA GLY A 120 -16.40 -12.57 11.34
C GLY A 120 -17.05 -13.88 10.95
N VAL A 121 -16.42 -14.56 9.99
CA VAL A 121 -16.91 -15.78 9.39
C VAL A 121 -15.77 -16.77 9.18
N TRP A 122 -16.02 -18.02 9.56
CA TRP A 122 -15.23 -19.16 9.18
C TRP A 122 -15.72 -19.68 7.82
N VAL A 123 -14.79 -19.92 6.91
CA VAL A 123 -15.04 -20.24 5.51
C VAL A 123 -14.35 -21.55 5.20
N ARG A 124 -15.12 -22.62 5.01
CA ARG A 124 -14.59 -23.88 4.51
C ARG A 124 -14.50 -23.82 2.98
N THR A 125 -13.34 -24.13 2.44
CA THR A 125 -13.09 -24.22 0.99
C THR A 125 -12.67 -25.65 0.63
N SER A 126 -12.37 -25.95 -0.64
CA SER A 126 -11.87 -27.29 -0.99
C SER A 126 -10.49 -27.58 -0.39
N GLU A 127 -9.62 -26.58 -0.30
CA GLU A 127 -8.21 -26.77 0.10
C GLU A 127 -7.87 -26.32 1.54
N GLY A 128 -8.87 -25.89 2.32
CA GLY A 128 -8.68 -25.62 3.74
C GLY A 128 -9.79 -24.76 4.34
N VAL A 129 -9.44 -24.04 5.40
CA VAL A 129 -10.35 -23.13 6.10
C VAL A 129 -9.73 -21.73 6.18
N SER A 130 -10.55 -20.70 6.05
CA SER A 130 -10.13 -19.31 6.29
C SER A 130 -11.05 -18.68 7.32
N HIS A 131 -10.50 -17.88 8.23
CA HIS A 131 -11.28 -17.04 9.15
C HIS A 131 -11.09 -15.59 8.72
N ILE A 132 -12.18 -14.85 8.54
CA ILE A 132 -12.16 -13.44 8.16
C ILE A 132 -13.02 -12.67 9.15
N TRP A 133 -12.45 -11.66 9.79
CA TRP A 133 -13.16 -10.87 10.80
C TRP A 133 -12.82 -9.39 10.72
N TYR A 134 -13.60 -8.57 11.43
CA TYR A 134 -13.40 -7.13 11.55
C TYR A 134 -13.19 -6.73 12.99
N GLU A 135 -12.12 -5.99 13.23
CA GLU A 135 -11.84 -5.35 14.53
C GLU A 135 -11.80 -3.84 14.36
N LYS A 136 -12.17 -3.09 15.40
CA LYS A 136 -12.03 -1.63 15.38
C LYS A 136 -10.57 -1.27 15.59
N MET A 137 -10.07 -0.36 14.75
CA MET A 137 -8.72 0.18 14.83
C MET A 137 -8.79 1.71 14.79
N SER A 138 -8.03 2.37 15.67
CA SER A 138 -7.79 3.81 15.58
C SER A 138 -6.84 4.13 14.42
N MET A 139 -6.78 5.39 13.98
CA MET A 139 -5.84 5.78 12.93
C MET A 139 -4.38 5.64 13.38
N ASP A 140 -4.09 5.83 14.67
CA ASP A 140 -2.75 5.67 15.23
C ASP A 140 -2.33 4.19 15.18
N GLU A 141 -3.17 3.27 15.66
CA GLU A 141 -2.91 1.82 15.56
C GLU A 141 -2.75 1.36 14.09
N LYS A 142 -3.51 1.96 13.17
CA LYS A 142 -3.39 1.67 11.73
C LYS A 142 -2.06 2.16 11.19
N SER A 143 -1.68 3.38 11.54
CA SER A 143 -0.41 3.99 11.13
C SER A 143 0.76 3.15 11.63
N ASP A 144 0.73 2.73 12.89
CA ASP A 144 1.75 1.87 13.50
C ASP A 144 1.84 0.52 12.80
N HIS A 145 0.69 -0.09 12.48
CA HIS A 145 0.64 -1.36 11.75
C HIS A 145 1.34 -1.28 10.40
N TYR A 146 1.01 -0.30 9.56
CA TYR A 146 1.64 -0.17 8.23
C TYR A 146 3.08 0.32 8.31
N SER A 147 3.41 1.19 9.27
CA SER A 147 4.78 1.65 9.51
C SER A 147 5.69 0.49 9.90
N LYS A 148 5.19 -0.46 10.71
CA LYS A 148 5.91 -1.70 11.05
C LYS A 148 6.18 -2.54 9.79
N ILE A 149 5.16 -2.77 8.96
CA ILE A 149 5.32 -3.53 7.70
C ILE A 149 6.36 -2.89 6.79
N VAL A 150 6.29 -1.56 6.61
CA VAL A 150 7.26 -0.81 5.80
C VAL A 150 8.68 -0.99 6.34
N LYS A 151 8.87 -0.82 7.65
CA LYS A 151 10.18 -0.98 8.31
C LYS A 151 10.75 -2.38 8.16
N GLU A 152 9.91 -3.41 8.23
CA GLU A 152 10.34 -4.82 8.18
C GLU A 152 10.61 -5.34 6.77
N ARG A 153 9.92 -4.82 5.75
CA ARG A 153 9.87 -5.47 4.42
C ARG A 153 10.27 -4.60 3.24
N HIS A 154 10.09 -3.29 3.33
CA HIS A 154 10.10 -2.40 2.16
C HIS A 154 11.29 -1.43 2.12
N ARG A 155 12.24 -1.52 3.06
CA ARG A 155 13.38 -0.60 3.09
C ARG A 155 14.49 -1.06 2.15
N ARG A 156 14.76 -0.28 1.10
CA ARG A 156 15.91 -0.44 0.22
C ARG A 156 16.74 0.84 0.25
N HIS A 157 17.91 0.81 0.87
CA HIS A 157 18.66 2.04 1.20
C HIS A 157 17.75 3.01 1.98
N ASN A 158 17.53 4.22 1.45
CA ASN A 158 16.61 5.21 1.99
C ASN A 158 15.22 5.21 1.31
N PHE A 159 14.94 4.27 0.40
CA PHE A 159 13.67 4.14 -0.30
C PHE A 159 12.68 3.21 0.40
N ILE A 160 11.42 3.46 0.12
CA ILE A 160 10.33 2.50 0.26
C ILE A 160 10.13 1.84 -1.10
N ALA A 161 10.53 0.58 -1.19
CA ALA A 161 10.56 -0.20 -2.42
C ALA A 161 9.58 -1.38 -2.35
N ASP A 162 9.23 -1.90 -3.53
CA ASP A 162 8.55 -3.18 -3.62
C ASP A 162 9.40 -4.31 -3.03
N CYS A 163 8.72 -5.36 -2.57
CA CYS A 163 9.37 -6.55 -2.05
C CYS A 163 8.71 -7.83 -2.56
N ILE A 164 9.51 -8.86 -2.77
CA ILE A 164 9.05 -10.21 -3.10
C ILE A 164 9.39 -11.13 -1.94
N PHE A 165 8.42 -11.93 -1.52
CA PHE A 165 8.60 -12.98 -0.51
C PHE A 165 9.32 -14.20 -1.11
N GLU A 166 10.21 -14.82 -0.35
CA GLU A 166 10.88 -16.08 -0.74
C GLU A 166 9.88 -17.21 -0.97
N VAL A 167 8.85 -17.26 -0.13
CA VAL A 167 7.75 -18.22 -0.25
C VAL A 167 6.50 -17.44 -0.66
N PRO A 168 5.95 -17.67 -1.87
CA PRO A 168 4.70 -17.04 -2.29
C PRO A 168 3.59 -17.23 -1.25
N GLU A 169 2.82 -16.16 -1.01
CA GLU A 169 1.68 -16.13 -0.08
C GLU A 169 1.99 -16.33 1.41
N ASP A 170 3.26 -16.44 1.80
CA ASP A 170 3.68 -16.49 3.20
C ASP A 170 4.33 -15.16 3.62
N PRO A 171 3.58 -14.27 4.30
CA PRO A 171 4.10 -12.97 4.75
C PRO A 171 5.06 -13.08 5.93
N THR A 172 5.28 -14.27 6.50
CA THR A 172 6.29 -14.53 7.53
C THR A 172 7.63 -14.96 6.93
N SER A 173 7.64 -15.38 5.66
CA SER A 173 8.87 -15.67 4.93
C SER A 173 9.68 -14.40 4.69
N LYS A 174 11.00 -14.57 4.48
CA LYS A 174 11.90 -13.46 4.22
C LYS A 174 11.48 -12.75 2.93
N SER A 175 11.55 -11.42 2.93
CA SER A 175 11.33 -10.60 1.74
C SER A 175 12.65 -10.05 1.19
N HIS A 176 12.69 -9.83 -0.12
CA HIS A 176 13.78 -9.18 -0.84
C HIS A 176 13.25 -7.97 -1.59
N THR A 177 13.87 -6.81 -1.36
CA THR A 177 13.60 -5.60 -2.14
C THR A 177 14.42 -5.59 -3.42
N TYR A 178 13.92 -4.91 -4.44
CA TYR A 178 14.62 -4.67 -5.70
C TYR A 178 14.35 -3.25 -6.17
N SER A 179 15.16 -2.76 -7.09
CA SER A 179 14.89 -1.47 -7.73
C SER A 179 13.63 -1.56 -8.59
N ALA A 180 12.66 -0.70 -8.33
CA ALA A 180 11.48 -0.50 -9.18
C ALA A 180 11.39 0.93 -9.70
N ASP A 181 10.59 1.10 -10.76
CA ASP A 181 10.46 2.35 -11.53
C ASP A 181 9.77 3.49 -10.80
N ASN A 182 9.21 3.21 -9.62
CA ASN A 182 8.46 4.15 -8.81
C ASN A 182 8.98 4.20 -7.37
N ASP A 183 10.20 3.69 -7.11
CA ASP A 183 10.84 3.76 -5.78
C ASP A 183 10.84 5.21 -5.27
N GLY A 184 11.18 6.17 -6.14
CA GLY A 184 11.17 7.60 -5.83
C GLY A 184 9.78 8.12 -5.46
N LEU A 185 8.78 7.80 -6.29
CA LEU A 185 7.39 8.20 -6.06
C LEU A 185 6.81 7.66 -4.74
N TRP A 186 6.94 6.34 -4.49
CA TRP A 186 6.40 5.73 -3.27
C TRP A 186 7.12 6.23 -2.01
N THR A 187 8.43 6.44 -2.11
CA THR A 187 9.22 7.06 -1.05
C THR A 187 8.77 8.48 -0.77
N ALA A 188 8.47 9.28 -1.79
CA ALA A 188 7.94 10.63 -1.63
C ALA A 188 6.56 10.64 -0.94
N MET A 189 5.66 9.70 -1.30
CA MET A 189 4.35 9.58 -0.63
C MET A 189 4.49 9.19 0.84
N TYR A 190 5.39 8.27 1.16
CA TYR A 190 5.71 7.90 2.54
C TYR A 190 6.34 9.06 3.33
N ALA A 191 7.25 9.80 2.71
CA ALA A 191 7.86 10.98 3.31
C ALA A 191 6.81 12.09 3.57
N ALA A 192 5.87 12.27 2.65
CA ALA A 192 4.78 13.24 2.78
C ALA A 192 3.87 12.91 3.97
N SER A 193 3.49 11.63 4.15
CA SER A 193 2.70 11.21 5.31
C SER A 193 3.44 11.46 6.63
N ALA A 194 4.75 11.16 6.67
CA ALA A 194 5.60 11.42 7.82
C ALA A 194 5.75 12.93 8.11
N CYS A 195 5.82 13.79 7.08
CA CYS A 195 5.83 15.24 7.24
C CYS A 195 4.53 15.75 7.89
N TYR A 196 3.37 15.28 7.43
CA TYR A 196 2.09 15.65 8.03
C TYR A 196 1.96 15.18 9.47
N GLU A 197 2.36 13.93 9.73
CA GLU A 197 2.37 13.39 11.09
C GLU A 197 3.26 14.23 12.00
N TYR A 198 4.49 14.58 11.57
CA TYR A 198 5.39 15.43 12.32
C TYR A 198 4.80 16.82 12.57
N ALA A 199 4.23 17.47 11.55
CA ALA A 199 3.65 18.81 11.68
C ALA A 199 2.52 18.86 12.71
N VAL A 200 1.74 17.78 12.82
CA VAL A 200 0.57 17.69 13.72
C VAL A 200 0.94 17.17 15.11
N THR A 201 1.91 16.26 15.22
CA THR A 201 2.21 15.53 16.47
C THR A 201 3.50 15.99 17.15
N GLY A 202 4.45 16.55 16.39
CA GLY A 202 5.83 16.76 16.85
C GLY A 202 6.63 15.47 17.07
N SER A 203 6.15 14.31 16.58
CA SER A 203 6.78 12.99 16.77
C SER A 203 8.21 12.95 16.22
N LYS A 204 9.16 12.54 17.07
CA LYS A 204 10.56 12.37 16.65
C LYS A 204 10.75 11.24 15.64
N ASP A 205 10.01 10.14 15.79
CA ASP A 205 10.03 9.05 14.81
C ASP A 205 9.49 9.51 13.44
N ALA A 206 8.43 10.33 13.43
CA ALA A 206 7.92 10.92 12.19
C ALA A 206 8.93 11.85 11.53
N LEU A 207 9.63 12.67 12.32
CA LEU A 207 10.71 13.53 11.83
C LEU A 207 11.83 12.69 11.19
N GLU A 208 12.30 11.65 11.88
CA GLU A 208 13.36 10.77 11.37
C GLU A 208 12.95 10.08 10.08
N ARG A 209 11.72 9.54 10.00
CA ARG A 209 11.19 8.94 8.77
C ARG A 209 11.11 9.94 7.63
N ALA A 210 10.58 11.14 7.89
CA ALA A 210 10.42 12.17 6.88
C ALA A 210 11.78 12.63 6.32
N VAL A 211 12.76 12.88 7.20
CA VAL A 211 14.12 13.25 6.79
C VAL A 211 14.77 12.14 5.98
N HIS A 212 14.77 10.90 6.50
CA HIS A 212 15.44 9.78 5.85
C HIS A 212 14.85 9.49 4.46
N ALA A 213 13.53 9.48 4.32
CA ALA A 213 12.88 9.25 3.04
C ALA A 213 13.06 10.42 2.06
N THR A 214 13.07 11.68 2.55
CA THR A 214 13.37 12.86 1.71
C THR A 214 14.81 12.82 1.19
N GLU A 215 15.77 12.41 2.02
CA GLU A 215 17.15 12.18 1.60
C GLU A 215 17.26 11.06 0.56
N GLY A 216 16.44 10.01 0.68
CA GLY A 216 16.31 8.99 -0.37
C GLY A 216 15.90 9.58 -1.70
N VAL A 217 14.85 10.42 -1.73
CA VAL A 217 14.39 11.10 -2.95
C VAL A 217 15.46 12.06 -3.52
N LEU A 218 16.14 12.84 -2.67
CA LEU A 218 17.23 13.73 -3.12
C LEU A 218 18.43 12.97 -3.67
N SER A 219 18.70 11.75 -3.19
CA SER A 219 19.80 10.94 -3.69
C SER A 219 19.68 10.64 -5.20
N LEU A 220 18.46 10.58 -5.75
CA LEU A 220 18.21 10.39 -7.18
C LEU A 220 18.69 11.58 -8.02
N VAL A 221 18.78 12.77 -7.43
CA VAL A 221 19.39 13.95 -8.04
C VAL A 221 20.91 13.92 -7.83
N ASP A 222 21.35 13.58 -6.62
CA ASP A 222 22.75 13.66 -6.21
C ASP A 222 23.68 12.68 -6.97
N ILE A 223 23.16 11.53 -7.40
CA ILE A 223 23.96 10.52 -8.14
C ILE A 223 24.09 10.80 -9.64
N VAL A 224 23.36 11.80 -10.15
CA VAL A 224 23.28 12.09 -11.59
C VAL A 224 24.24 13.23 -11.95
N PRO A 225 25.14 13.05 -12.96
CA PRO A 225 26.11 14.09 -13.35
C PRO A 225 25.49 15.21 -14.20
N ILE A 226 24.21 15.11 -14.53
CA ILE A 226 23.47 16.08 -15.36
C ILE A 226 22.72 17.05 -14.44
N LYS A 227 23.17 18.30 -14.39
CA LYS A 227 22.54 19.34 -13.57
C LYS A 227 21.06 19.51 -13.95
N GLY A 228 20.18 19.36 -12.96
CA GLY A 228 18.73 19.51 -13.13
C GLY A 228 18.03 18.29 -13.69
N TYR A 229 18.76 17.20 -13.93
CA TYR A 229 18.16 15.89 -14.19
C TYR A 229 18.17 15.05 -12.91
N LEU A 230 17.40 13.97 -12.92
CA LEU A 230 17.26 13.04 -11.80
C LEU A 230 17.08 11.62 -12.33
N ALA A 231 17.63 10.65 -11.61
CA ALA A 231 17.48 9.25 -11.93
C ALA A 231 16.06 8.77 -11.58
N ARG A 232 15.58 7.76 -12.31
CA ARG A 232 14.34 7.06 -11.98
C ARG A 232 14.53 6.05 -10.84
N SER A 233 15.72 5.46 -10.77
CA SER A 233 16.14 4.60 -9.67
C SER A 233 17.66 4.39 -9.75
N TYR A 234 18.23 3.69 -8.78
CA TYR A 234 19.60 3.19 -8.86
C TYR A 234 19.76 1.80 -8.24
N VAL A 235 20.82 1.11 -8.66
CA VAL A 235 21.31 -0.13 -8.07
C VAL A 235 22.79 -0.02 -7.75
N THR A 236 23.20 -0.63 -6.65
CA THR A 236 24.60 -0.90 -6.31
C THR A 236 25.12 -2.13 -7.05
N ARG A 237 26.44 -2.37 -7.03
CA ARG A 237 27.07 -3.49 -7.75
C ARG A 237 26.57 -4.88 -7.34
N ASP A 238 26.13 -5.04 -6.10
CA ASP A 238 25.67 -6.32 -5.55
C ASP A 238 24.15 -6.54 -5.74
N GLU A 239 23.44 -5.53 -6.25
CA GLU A 239 22.01 -5.61 -6.51
C GLU A 239 21.73 -6.10 -7.93
N ARG A 240 20.62 -6.82 -8.09
CA ARG A 240 20.16 -7.27 -9.41
C ARG A 240 19.81 -6.05 -10.26
N LEU A 241 20.47 -5.93 -11.42
CA LEU A 241 20.11 -4.97 -12.45
C LEU A 241 18.80 -5.40 -13.15
N PRO A 242 17.78 -4.54 -13.21
CA PRO A 242 16.60 -4.76 -14.05
C PRO A 242 16.98 -4.93 -15.53
N SER A 243 16.17 -5.69 -16.28
CA SER A 243 16.46 -6.02 -17.69
C SER A 243 16.06 -4.93 -18.68
N ASP A 244 15.38 -3.90 -18.21
CA ASP A 244 14.77 -2.82 -18.98
C ASP A 244 15.36 -1.45 -18.62
N GLY A 245 15.09 -0.45 -19.47
CA GLY A 245 15.54 0.93 -19.29
C GLY A 245 17.01 1.19 -19.58
N PHE A 246 17.39 2.47 -19.50
CA PHE A 246 18.75 2.92 -19.78
C PHE A 246 19.52 3.13 -18.48
N TRP A 247 20.46 2.23 -18.19
CA TRP A 247 21.27 2.26 -16.98
C TRP A 247 22.67 2.81 -17.27
N LEU A 248 23.09 3.81 -16.49
CA LEU A 248 24.39 4.48 -16.65
C LEU A 248 25.17 4.43 -15.34
N PRO A 249 26.51 4.32 -15.39
CA PRO A 249 27.32 4.35 -14.18
C PRO A 249 27.36 5.75 -13.56
N THR A 250 27.48 5.80 -12.24
CA THR A 250 27.95 6.99 -11.52
C THR A 250 29.42 7.27 -11.84
N GLU A 251 29.89 8.50 -11.63
CA GLU A 251 31.29 8.87 -11.90
C GLU A 251 32.32 8.01 -11.16
N ASP A 252 32.01 7.59 -9.93
CA ASP A 252 32.85 6.69 -9.13
C ASP A 252 32.68 5.19 -9.47
N GLY A 253 31.75 4.88 -10.38
CA GLY A 253 31.44 3.53 -10.85
C GLY A 253 30.87 2.59 -9.78
N LYS A 254 30.41 3.10 -8.63
CA LYS A 254 29.87 2.27 -7.55
C LYS A 254 28.40 1.91 -7.72
N MET A 255 27.66 2.71 -8.50
CA MET A 255 26.24 2.50 -8.75
C MET A 255 25.94 2.59 -10.24
N LEU A 256 24.82 2.00 -10.64
CA LEU A 256 24.15 2.26 -11.91
C LEU A 256 22.84 2.99 -11.61
N TRP A 257 22.58 4.09 -12.29
CA TRP A 257 21.33 4.84 -12.20
C TRP A 257 20.51 4.65 -13.47
N LYS A 258 19.19 4.51 -13.33
CA LYS A 258 18.23 4.42 -14.43
C LYS A 258 17.87 5.83 -14.89
N SER A 259 17.96 6.06 -16.19
CA SER A 259 17.41 7.25 -16.84
C SER A 259 15.87 7.16 -16.91
N ASP A 260 15.23 7.82 -17.86
CA ASP A 260 13.80 7.67 -18.22
C ASP A 260 12.75 7.97 -17.12
N THR A 261 13.07 8.87 -16.18
CA THR A 261 12.19 9.30 -15.08
C THR A 261 10.84 9.78 -15.57
N SER A 262 9.78 9.14 -15.08
CA SER A 262 8.40 9.45 -15.45
C SER A 262 7.89 10.72 -14.77
N SER A 263 6.84 11.31 -15.34
CA SER A 263 6.31 12.58 -14.83
C SER A 263 5.53 12.42 -13.52
N ASP A 264 4.95 11.25 -13.23
CA ASP A 264 4.33 10.96 -11.93
C ASP A 264 5.37 10.93 -10.80
N GLU A 265 6.56 10.39 -11.05
CA GLU A 265 7.68 10.43 -10.10
C GLU A 265 8.11 11.86 -9.81
N LEU A 266 8.24 12.69 -10.85
CA LEU A 266 8.55 14.10 -10.70
C LEU A 266 7.50 14.84 -9.85
N VAL A 267 6.21 14.54 -10.04
CA VAL A 267 5.12 15.09 -9.22
C VAL A 267 5.29 14.68 -7.75
N GLY A 268 5.64 13.42 -7.48
CA GLY A 268 5.96 12.94 -6.15
C GLY A 268 7.13 13.71 -5.52
N HIS A 269 8.21 13.92 -6.27
CA HIS A 269 9.40 14.62 -5.80
C HIS A 269 9.09 16.08 -5.45
N PHE A 270 8.38 16.81 -6.30
CA PHE A 270 7.98 18.18 -6.00
C PHE A 270 6.99 18.29 -4.83
N LEU A 271 6.10 17.29 -4.65
CA LEU A 271 5.27 17.22 -3.45
C LEU A 271 6.14 17.13 -2.19
N ILE A 272 7.07 16.17 -2.13
CA ILE A 272 7.90 16.03 -0.93
C ILE A 272 8.85 17.21 -0.75
N TYR A 273 9.39 17.81 -1.82
CA TYR A 273 10.20 19.03 -1.73
C TYR A 273 9.42 20.16 -1.07
N LEU A 274 8.17 20.38 -1.46
CA LEU A 274 7.32 21.39 -0.82
C LEU A 274 7.09 21.09 0.66
N LEU A 275 6.64 19.87 0.98
CA LEU A 275 6.26 19.50 2.34
C LEU A 275 7.47 19.44 3.28
N ALA A 276 8.57 18.86 2.83
CA ALA A 276 9.80 18.79 3.61
C ALA A 276 10.40 20.19 3.83
N HIS A 277 10.35 21.06 2.81
CA HIS A 277 10.78 22.44 2.95
C HIS A 277 9.95 23.21 3.99
N GLU A 278 8.63 23.03 3.99
CA GLU A 278 7.74 23.74 4.91
C GLU A 278 7.86 23.19 6.35
N PHE A 279 7.82 21.87 6.52
CA PHE A 279 7.60 21.25 7.82
C PHE A 279 8.86 20.75 8.53
N LEU A 280 9.91 20.30 7.83
CA LEU A 280 11.08 19.73 8.50
C LEU A 280 12.02 20.84 8.97
N PRO A 281 12.59 20.80 10.19
CA PRO A 281 13.28 21.94 10.78
C PRO A 281 14.72 22.16 10.29
N ASP A 282 15.32 21.23 9.55
CA ASP A 282 16.72 21.31 9.12
C ASP A 282 16.90 22.24 7.90
N GLU A 283 17.55 23.38 8.12
CA GLU A 283 17.78 24.36 7.06
C GLU A 283 18.76 23.89 5.97
N ASN A 284 19.71 22.99 6.29
CA ASN A 284 20.62 22.46 5.27
C ASN A 284 19.85 21.58 4.27
N LEU A 285 18.95 20.74 4.78
CA LEU A 285 18.03 19.96 3.95
C LEU A 285 17.13 20.87 3.13
N ARG A 286 16.53 21.91 3.73
CA ARG A 286 15.71 22.91 3.02
C ARG A 286 16.47 23.60 1.89
N ALA A 287 17.73 23.96 2.12
CA ALA A 287 18.58 24.60 1.12
C ALA A 287 18.90 23.67 -0.06
N ARG A 288 19.18 22.38 0.22
CA ARG A 288 19.35 21.35 -0.83
C ARG A 288 18.07 21.16 -1.64
N ILE A 289 16.92 21.09 -0.98
CA ILE A 289 15.61 20.99 -1.64
C ILE A 289 15.37 22.17 -2.59
N ARG A 290 15.58 23.42 -2.12
CA ARG A 290 15.42 24.61 -2.98
C ARG A 290 16.33 24.55 -4.20
N THR A 291 17.57 24.11 -4.02
CA THR A 291 18.55 24.00 -5.10
C THR A 291 18.16 22.92 -6.10
N ALA A 292 17.76 21.74 -5.64
CA ALA A 292 17.30 20.64 -6.48
C ALA A 292 16.05 21.05 -7.28
N ALA A 293 15.03 21.57 -6.60
CA ALA A 293 13.79 22.01 -7.24
C ALA A 293 14.04 23.09 -8.30
N ALA A 294 14.87 24.11 -8.00
CA ALA A 294 15.22 25.15 -8.96
C ALA A 294 15.96 24.58 -10.18
N ASN A 295 17.01 23.77 -9.97
CA ASN A 295 17.78 23.19 -11.07
C ASN A 295 16.92 22.29 -11.96
N ILE A 296 16.04 21.48 -11.38
CA ILE A 296 15.13 20.62 -12.14
C ILE A 296 14.16 21.45 -12.97
N MET A 297 13.59 22.50 -12.39
CA MET A 297 12.63 23.33 -13.09
C MET A 297 13.29 24.16 -14.21
N ASP A 298 14.49 24.68 -13.97
CA ASP A 298 15.32 25.35 -14.98
C ASP A 298 15.65 24.40 -16.14
N TYR A 299 15.96 23.13 -15.84
CA TYR A 299 16.20 22.11 -16.86
C TYR A 299 14.97 21.89 -17.72
N ILE A 300 13.80 21.70 -17.11
CA ILE A 300 12.55 21.48 -17.85
C ILE A 300 12.17 22.70 -18.70
N ILE A 301 12.32 23.93 -18.16
CA ILE A 301 12.02 25.17 -18.89
C ILE A 301 12.98 25.35 -20.07
N SER A 302 14.28 25.14 -19.87
CA SER A 302 15.29 25.28 -20.93
C SER A 302 15.13 24.24 -22.04
N ASN A 303 14.50 23.11 -21.74
CA ASN A 303 14.16 22.06 -22.70
C ASN A 303 12.69 22.10 -23.17
N GLY A 304 12.09 23.28 -23.23
CA GLY A 304 10.77 23.45 -23.86
C GLY A 304 9.61 22.77 -23.11
N TYR A 305 9.69 22.75 -21.78
CA TYR A 305 8.73 22.13 -20.86
C TYR A 305 8.72 20.59 -20.87
N TYR A 306 9.82 19.98 -21.31
CA TYR A 306 10.03 18.54 -21.24
C TYR A 306 11.25 18.19 -20.39
N LEU A 307 11.17 17.07 -19.68
CA LEU A 307 12.32 16.43 -19.10
C LEU A 307 12.93 15.53 -20.19
N HIS A 308 14.06 15.90 -20.78
CA HIS A 308 14.74 15.07 -21.77
C HIS A 308 15.69 14.09 -21.09
N ASP A 309 15.62 12.82 -21.47
CA ASP A 309 16.48 11.78 -20.95
C ASP A 309 17.89 11.80 -21.58
N VAL A 310 18.74 10.84 -21.19
CA VAL A 310 20.09 10.71 -21.76
C VAL A 310 20.14 10.44 -23.27
N THR A 311 19.03 10.05 -23.88
CA THR A 311 18.91 9.88 -25.34
C THR A 311 18.57 11.19 -26.06
N GLY A 312 18.32 12.26 -25.30
CA GLY A 312 17.89 13.55 -25.80
C GLY A 312 16.41 13.61 -26.16
N LYS A 313 15.62 12.61 -25.79
CA LYS A 313 14.16 12.56 -26.03
C LYS A 313 13.40 12.87 -24.75
N PRO A 314 12.20 13.45 -24.83
CA PRO A 314 11.33 13.59 -23.67
C PRO A 314 11.10 12.24 -22.98
N THR A 315 11.17 12.22 -21.64
CA THR A 315 10.77 11.06 -20.85
C THR A 315 9.29 10.77 -21.06
N LEU A 316 8.92 9.49 -20.92
CA LEU A 316 7.55 9.02 -21.05
C LEU A 316 6.95 8.73 -19.67
N TRP A 317 5.64 8.53 -19.65
CA TRP A 317 4.92 8.03 -18.47
C TRP A 317 5.27 6.57 -18.22
#